data_AF-A0A9N9DWS6-F1
#
_entry.id   AF-A0A9N9DWS6-F1
#
_cell.length_a   1.000
_cell.length_b   1.000
_cell.length_c   1.000
_cell.angle_alpha   90.00
_cell.angle_beta   90.00
_cell.angle_gamma   90.00
#
_symmetry.space_group_name_H-M   'P 1'
#
loop_
_entity.id
_entity.type
_entity.pdbx_description
1 polymer ?
#
loop_
_entity_poly.entity_id
_entity_poly.type
_entity_poly.pdbx_seq_one_letter_code
_entity_poly.pdbx_strand_id
1 'polypeptide(L)'
;MSYEDKSKLTKFTEPPSISNSIIKMWVLLEGSQRAVKLKADLSEAKDLDDFALILKREFEKLKKVEPEDILFLDSNNTPIRPGINLKSLSGNSTDENPLIVRYPLSNANVVVNYTFGHKPGKCKIQHTTGSLSSLREAVVEKFN
;
A
#
# COMPACT_ATOMS: atom_id res chain seq x y z
N MET A 1 14.00 -13.17 70.44
CA MET A 1 12.75 -13.23 69.65
C MET A 1 12.21 -11.82 69.53
N SER A 2 12.45 -11.19 68.38
CA SER A 2 11.71 -10.02 67.91
C SER A 2 11.74 -10.11 66.39
N TYR A 3 10.58 -10.39 65.80
CA TYR A 3 10.40 -10.51 64.36
C TYR A 3 10.15 -9.11 63.81
N GLU A 4 11.11 -8.54 63.09
CA GLU A 4 10.85 -7.35 62.28
C GLU A 4 10.34 -7.73 60.90
N ASP A 5 9.30 -6.99 60.55
CA ASP A 5 8.31 -7.18 59.50
C ASP A 5 8.91 -7.12 58.08
N LYS A 6 8.66 -8.18 57.30
CA LYS A 6 9.01 -8.30 55.89
C LYS A 6 7.90 -7.70 55.03
N SER A 7 7.89 -6.39 54.89
CA SER A 7 6.98 -5.71 53.96
C SER A 7 7.71 -4.64 53.15
N LYS A 8 8.86 -5.00 52.55
CA LYS A 8 9.45 -4.23 51.45
C LYS A 8 8.59 -4.44 50.21
N LEU A 9 7.67 -3.51 50.03
CA LEU A 9 6.86 -3.24 48.86
C LEU A 9 7.75 -3.23 47.60
N THR A 10 7.82 -4.35 46.89
CA THR A 10 8.33 -4.41 45.53
C THR A 10 7.36 -3.63 44.65
N LYS A 11 7.69 -2.36 44.40
CA LYS A 11 7.18 -1.66 43.22
C LYS A 11 7.65 -2.47 42.01
N PHE A 12 6.78 -3.33 41.49
CA PHE A 12 6.84 -3.74 40.10
C PHE A 12 6.67 -2.46 39.28
N THR A 13 7.79 -1.80 38.99
CA THR A 13 7.85 -0.94 37.82
C THR A 13 7.81 -1.90 36.65
N GLU A 14 6.60 -2.26 36.21
CA GLU A 14 6.43 -2.81 34.88
C GLU A 14 7.16 -1.86 33.92
N PRO A 15 8.09 -2.35 33.09
CA PRO A 15 8.63 -1.52 32.03
C PRO A 15 7.43 -1.09 31.17
N PRO A 16 7.40 0.15 30.65
CA PRO A 16 6.38 0.50 29.67
C PRO A 16 6.62 -0.38 28.44
N SER A 17 5.94 -1.52 28.36
CA SER A 17 5.84 -2.32 27.13
C SER A 17 4.86 -1.61 26.21
N ILE A 18 5.23 -0.40 25.80
CA ILE A 18 4.55 0.31 24.72
C ILE A 18 5.10 -0.33 23.45
N SER A 19 4.29 -1.20 22.85
CA SER A 19 4.58 -1.87 21.61
C SER A 19 4.99 -0.86 20.53
N ASN A 20 6.28 -0.82 20.21
CA ASN A 20 6.83 -0.14 19.03
C ASN A 20 6.39 -0.81 17.70
N SER A 21 5.24 -1.49 17.70
CA SER A 21 4.72 -2.28 16.59
C SER A 21 3.80 -1.47 15.68
N ILE A 22 3.32 -0.30 16.08
CA ILE A 22 2.44 0.51 15.22
C ILE A 22 3.28 1.42 14.32
N ILE A 23 3.11 1.29 13.01
CA ILE A 23 3.66 2.21 12.02
C ILE A 23 2.59 3.16 11.50
N LYS A 24 3.03 4.28 10.92
CA LYS A 24 2.18 5.19 10.16
C LYS A 24 2.71 5.27 8.74
N MET A 25 1.83 5.10 7.75
CA MET A 25 2.23 5.14 6.34
C MET A 25 1.27 6.01 5.54
N TRP A 26 1.81 6.84 4.67
CA TRP A 26 1.01 7.61 3.72
C TRP A 26 0.69 6.76 2.50
N VAL A 27 -0.59 6.68 2.17
CA VAL A 27 -1.11 5.87 1.07
C VAL A 27 -1.96 6.73 0.15
N LEU A 28 -1.71 6.64 -1.15
CA LEU A 28 -2.50 7.30 -2.19
C LEU A 28 -3.20 6.24 -3.04
N LEU A 29 -4.53 6.16 -2.95
CA LEU A 29 -5.30 5.40 -3.94
C LEU A 29 -5.20 6.14 -5.27
N GLU A 30 -4.69 5.47 -6.31
CA GLU A 30 -4.52 6.07 -7.63
C GLU A 30 -5.86 6.62 -8.16
N GLY A 31 -5.81 7.84 -8.72
CA GLY A 31 -7.01 8.62 -9.10
C GLY A 31 -7.65 9.42 -7.97
N SER A 32 -7.15 9.34 -6.74
CA SER A 32 -7.60 10.21 -5.63
C SER A 32 -6.78 11.50 -5.57
N GLN A 33 -7.39 12.56 -5.02
CA GLN A 33 -6.76 13.89 -4.96
C GLN A 33 -5.68 14.04 -3.88
N ARG A 34 -5.70 13.20 -2.83
CA ARG A 34 -4.79 13.32 -1.69
C ARG A 34 -4.41 11.97 -1.11
N ALA A 35 -3.19 11.89 -0.60
CA ALA A 35 -2.74 10.78 0.22
C ALA A 35 -3.42 10.81 1.60
N VAL A 36 -3.60 9.65 2.20
CA VAL A 36 -4.17 9.46 3.54
C VAL A 36 -3.16 8.73 4.40
N LYS A 37 -3.00 9.18 5.65
CA LYS A 37 -2.12 8.55 6.62
C LYS A 37 -2.84 7.42 7.34
N LEU A 38 -2.41 6.19 7.11
CA LEU A 38 -2.93 5.00 7.78
C LEU A 38 -2.02 4.59 8.93
N LYS A 39 -2.63 3.95 9.93
CA LYS A 39 -1.93 3.26 11.01
C LYS A 39 -2.02 1.76 10.75
N ALA A 40 -0.91 1.05 10.89
CA ALA A 40 -0.90 -0.41 10.79
C ALA A 40 -0.11 -0.98 11.96
N ASP A 41 -0.63 -2.05 12.55
CA ASP A 41 0.08 -2.83 13.56
C ASP A 41 0.94 -3.89 12.86
N LEU A 42 2.26 -3.85 13.10
CA LEU A 42 3.23 -4.79 12.55
C LEU A 42 3.09 -6.20 13.12
N SER A 43 2.30 -6.39 14.18
CA SER A 43 1.88 -7.73 14.61
C SER A 43 0.81 -8.33 13.70
N GLU A 44 0.01 -7.48 13.03
CA GLU A 44 -1.00 -7.90 12.04
C GLU A 44 -0.47 -7.90 10.61
N ALA A 45 0.42 -6.96 10.25
CA ALA A 45 0.94 -6.83 8.90
C ALA A 45 2.45 -6.63 8.85
N LYS A 46 3.17 -7.64 8.35
CA LYS A 46 4.63 -7.63 8.27
C LYS A 46 5.14 -7.09 6.94
N ASP A 47 4.38 -7.31 5.88
CA ASP A 47 4.70 -6.93 4.51
C ASP A 47 3.49 -6.28 3.81
N LEU A 48 3.61 -6.02 2.50
CA LEU A 48 2.56 -5.37 1.73
C LEU A 48 1.39 -6.31 1.38
N ASP A 49 1.61 -7.63 1.35
CA ASP A 49 0.52 -8.59 1.16
C ASP A 49 -0.43 -8.55 2.36
N ASP A 50 0.12 -8.62 3.58
CA ASP A 50 -0.70 -8.44 4.79
C ASP A 50 -1.35 -7.05 4.83
N PHE A 51 -0.62 -6.02 4.37
CA PHE A 51 -1.11 -4.64 4.35
C PHE A 51 -2.28 -4.45 3.37
N ALA A 52 -2.36 -5.22 2.28
CA ALA A 52 -3.49 -5.20 1.35
C ALA A 52 -4.82 -5.48 2.07
N LEU A 53 -4.82 -6.38 3.06
CA LEU A 53 -6.00 -6.67 3.87
C LEU A 53 -6.41 -5.48 4.76
N ILE A 54 -5.43 -4.72 5.28
CA ILE A 54 -5.70 -3.47 6.00
C ILE A 54 -6.34 -2.44 5.05
N LEU A 55 -5.77 -2.27 3.85
CA LEU A 55 -6.31 -1.34 2.86
C LEU A 55 -7.75 -1.65 2.47
N LYS A 56 -8.10 -2.93 2.31
CA LYS A 56 -9.49 -3.36 2.01
C LYS A 56 -10.46 -3.03 3.15
N ARG A 57 -10.01 -3.09 4.41
CA ARG A 57 -10.81 -2.70 5.57
C ARG A 57 -11.05 -1.19 5.62
N GLU A 58 -10.01 -0.41 5.33
CA GLU A 58 -10.02 1.06 5.45
C GLU A 58 -10.67 1.77 4.26
N PHE A 59 -10.56 1.21 3.05
CA PHE A 59 -11.05 1.86 1.83
C PHE A 59 -12.23 1.10 1.21
N GLU A 60 -13.41 1.73 1.22
CA GLU A 60 -14.64 1.19 0.58
C GLU A 60 -14.43 0.76 -0.87
N LYS A 61 -13.61 1.50 -1.63
CA LYS A 61 -13.30 1.22 -3.04
C LYS A 61 -12.58 -0.12 -3.24
N LEU A 62 -11.90 -0.63 -2.21
CA LEU A 62 -11.11 -1.86 -2.28
C LEU A 62 -11.83 -3.08 -1.70
N LYS A 63 -12.99 -2.93 -1.05
CA LYS A 63 -13.68 -4.05 -0.37
C LYS A 63 -13.94 -5.26 -1.26
N LYS A 64 -14.19 -5.03 -2.56
CA LYS A 64 -14.49 -6.07 -3.56
C LYS A 64 -13.30 -6.41 -4.47
N VAL A 65 -12.13 -5.81 -4.22
CA VAL A 65 -10.91 -6.06 -4.99
C VAL A 65 -10.16 -7.19 -4.30
N GLU A 66 -9.74 -8.22 -5.03
CA GLU A 66 -8.92 -9.28 -4.43
C GLU A 66 -7.54 -8.73 -4.04
N PRO A 67 -6.94 -9.20 -2.93
CA PRO A 67 -5.64 -8.68 -2.50
C PRO A 67 -4.56 -8.83 -3.57
N GLU A 68 -4.58 -9.92 -4.35
CA GLU A 68 -3.59 -10.16 -5.40
C GLU A 68 -3.74 -9.19 -6.60
N ASP A 69 -4.89 -8.56 -6.76
CA ASP A 69 -5.15 -7.58 -7.81
C ASP A 69 -4.72 -6.15 -7.40
N ILE A 70 -4.24 -5.98 -6.17
CA ILE A 70 -3.74 -4.69 -5.69
C ILE A 70 -2.26 -4.56 -6.05
N LEU A 71 -1.93 -3.55 -6.84
CA LEU A 71 -0.56 -3.21 -7.19
C LEU A 71 -0.05 -2.05 -6.33
N PHE A 72 1.08 -2.26 -5.68
CA PHE A 72 1.80 -1.26 -4.92
C PHE A 72 2.87 -0.59 -5.77
N LEU A 73 2.92 0.73 -5.76
CA LEU A 73 3.91 1.52 -6.49
C LEU A 73 4.56 2.54 -5.56
N ASP A 74 5.83 2.86 -5.82
CA ASP A 74 6.46 4.05 -5.24
C ASP A 74 5.95 5.34 -5.91
N SER A 75 6.41 6.49 -5.42
CA SER A 75 6.06 7.80 -5.99
C SER A 75 6.53 8.02 -7.43
N ASN A 76 7.50 7.23 -7.90
CA ASN A 76 7.95 7.24 -9.29
C ASN A 76 7.13 6.30 -10.19
N ASN A 77 6.04 5.72 -9.67
CA ASN A 77 5.22 4.68 -10.32
C ASN A 77 5.98 3.37 -10.58
N THR A 78 7.02 3.07 -9.81
CA THR A 78 7.75 1.81 -9.90
C THR A 78 7.06 0.74 -9.06
N PRO A 79 6.79 -0.46 -9.62
CA PRO A 79 6.20 -1.56 -8.85
C PRO A 79 7.05 -1.99 -7.65
N ILE A 80 6.39 -2.10 -6.49
CA ILE A 80 6.97 -2.63 -5.26
C ILE A 80 6.46 -4.04 -5.07
N ARG A 81 7.37 -4.97 -4.75
CA ARG A 81 7.00 -6.38 -4.53
C ARG A 81 6.18 -6.54 -3.25
N PRO A 82 5.14 -7.38 -3.24
CA PRO A 82 4.28 -7.51 -2.07
C PRO A 82 4.98 -8.03 -0.80
N GLY A 83 5.97 -8.91 -0.93
CA GLY A 83 6.76 -9.39 0.22
C GLY A 83 7.75 -8.38 0.84
N ILE A 84 7.73 -7.11 0.42
CA ILE A 84 8.60 -6.09 1.01
C ILE A 84 8.13 -5.74 2.41
N ASN A 85 9.07 -5.73 3.34
CA ASN A 85 8.80 -5.44 4.73
C ASN A 85 8.16 -4.04 4.93
N LEU A 86 7.00 -4.01 5.57
CA LEU A 86 6.20 -2.81 5.73
C LEU A 86 6.88 -1.74 6.60
N LYS A 87 7.61 -2.16 7.63
CA LYS A 87 8.35 -1.25 8.52
C LYS A 87 9.40 -0.45 7.73
N SER A 88 10.12 -1.12 6.82
CA SER A 88 11.14 -0.48 5.98
C SER A 88 10.56 0.61 5.06
N LEU A 89 9.35 0.39 4.53
CA LEU A 89 8.66 1.35 3.65
C LEU A 89 8.10 2.53 4.43
N SER A 90 7.54 2.28 5.61
CA SER A 90 6.84 3.28 6.40
C SER A 90 7.71 4.50 6.78
N GLY A 91 9.02 4.29 6.99
CA GLY A 91 9.96 5.33 7.41
C GLY A 91 10.18 6.44 6.38
N ASN A 92 9.96 6.16 5.10
CA ASN A 92 10.20 7.10 3.99
C ASN A 92 8.91 7.68 3.40
N SER A 93 7.74 7.23 3.88
CA SER A 93 6.46 7.67 3.34
C SER A 93 6.09 9.06 3.88
N THR A 94 5.75 9.96 2.97
CA THR A 94 5.17 11.28 3.29
C THR A 94 3.92 11.50 2.45
N ASP A 95 3.19 12.58 2.70
CA ASP A 95 2.07 13.02 1.86
C ASP A 95 2.52 13.37 0.44
N GLU A 96 3.74 13.89 0.28
CA GLU A 96 4.38 14.16 -1.03
C GLU A 96 5.03 12.92 -1.66
N ASN A 97 5.40 11.93 -0.85
CA ASN A 97 6.00 10.66 -1.26
C ASN A 97 5.20 9.46 -0.71
N PRO A 98 3.94 9.28 -1.14
CA PRO A 98 3.09 8.22 -0.61
C PRO A 98 3.35 6.87 -1.29
N LEU A 99 2.94 5.80 -0.63
CA LEU A 99 2.74 4.51 -1.29
C LEU A 99 1.49 4.60 -2.19
N ILE A 100 1.67 4.43 -3.49
CA ILE A 100 0.56 4.48 -4.45
C ILE A 100 -0.07 3.08 -4.56
N VAL A 101 -1.40 3.04 -4.53
CA VAL A 101 -2.19 1.81 -4.61
C VAL A 101 -3.04 1.86 -5.88
N ARG A 102 -2.70 0.99 -6.83
CA ARG A 102 -3.42 0.78 -8.09
C ARG A 102 -4.28 -0.47 -7.96
N TYR A 103 -5.48 -0.43 -8.51
CA TYR A 103 -6.45 -1.52 -8.41
C TYR A 103 -7.35 -1.61 -9.64
N PRO A 104 -7.92 -2.79 -9.95
CA PRO A 104 -8.90 -2.94 -11.01
C PRO A 104 -10.19 -2.18 -10.67
N LEU A 105 -10.75 -1.50 -11.67
CA LEU A 105 -12.09 -0.92 -11.62
C LEU A 105 -13.15 -1.94 -12.08
N SER A 106 -12.75 -2.91 -12.89
CA SER A 106 -13.56 -4.05 -13.30
C SER A 106 -12.68 -5.18 -13.83
N ASN A 107 -13.21 -6.40 -13.88
CA ASN A 107 -12.54 -7.55 -14.52
C ASN A 107 -12.58 -7.49 -16.06
N ALA A 108 -13.23 -6.46 -16.62
CA ALA A 108 -13.26 -6.24 -18.06
C ALA A 108 -11.93 -5.67 -18.56
N ASN A 109 -11.65 -5.95 -19.82
CA ASN A 109 -10.60 -5.27 -20.55
C ASN A 109 -11.20 -4.13 -21.37
N VAL A 110 -10.47 -3.03 -21.48
CA VAL A 110 -10.82 -1.90 -22.34
C VAL A 110 -10.04 -1.99 -23.64
N VAL A 111 -10.73 -1.77 -24.75
CA VAL A 111 -10.11 -1.65 -26.05
C VAL A 111 -9.83 -0.17 -26.30
N VAL A 112 -8.56 0.18 -26.47
CA VAL A 112 -8.13 1.55 -26.71
C VAL A 112 -7.62 1.67 -28.13
N ASN A 113 -8.27 2.53 -28.91
CA ASN A 113 -7.73 2.99 -30.18
C ASN A 113 -6.93 4.26 -29.90
N TYR A 114 -5.72 4.33 -30.42
CA TYR A 114 -4.81 5.46 -30.18
C TYR A 114 -4.05 5.82 -31.45
N THR A 115 -3.45 6.99 -31.45
CA THR A 115 -2.58 7.46 -32.54
C THR A 115 -1.27 7.94 -31.95
N PHE A 116 -0.16 7.36 -32.41
CA PHE A 116 1.18 7.81 -32.02
C PHE A 116 1.85 8.48 -33.23
N GLY A 117 1.99 9.81 -33.17
CA GLY A 117 2.31 10.62 -34.36
C GLY A 117 1.20 10.51 -35.40
N HIS A 118 1.47 9.88 -36.54
CA HIS A 118 0.48 9.59 -37.60
C HIS A 118 0.16 8.10 -37.73
N LYS A 119 0.67 7.26 -36.83
CA LYS A 119 0.46 5.81 -36.89
C LYS A 119 -0.70 5.42 -35.98
N PRO A 120 -1.82 4.94 -36.53
CA PRO A 120 -2.91 4.42 -35.71
C PRO A 120 -2.50 3.10 -35.06
N GLY A 121 -3.04 2.87 -33.87
CA GLY A 121 -2.81 1.68 -33.08
C GLY A 121 -4.07 1.29 -32.32
N LYS A 122 -4.08 0.03 -31.90
CA LYS A 122 -5.13 -0.54 -31.07
C LYS A 122 -4.47 -1.49 -30.08
N CYS A 123 -4.85 -1.38 -28.82
CA CYS A 123 -4.42 -2.29 -27.78
C CYS A 123 -5.60 -2.64 -26.86
N LYS A 124 -5.46 -3.75 -26.16
CA LYS A 124 -6.39 -4.20 -25.13
C LYS A 124 -5.64 -4.11 -23.80
N ILE A 125 -6.18 -3.34 -22.87
CA ILE A 125 -5.59 -3.13 -21.54
C ILE A 125 -6.61 -3.51 -20.47
N GLN A 126 -6.13 -3.91 -19.30
CA GLN A 126 -7.02 -4.15 -18.16
C GLN A 126 -7.65 -2.82 -17.68
N HIS A 127 -8.91 -2.87 -17.26
CA HIS A 127 -9.59 -1.70 -16.73
C HIS A 127 -9.19 -1.43 -15.28
N THR A 128 -8.10 -0.69 -15.11
CA THR A 128 -7.54 -0.32 -13.80
C THR A 128 -7.47 1.19 -13.62
N THR A 129 -7.26 1.66 -12.40
CA THR A 129 -6.92 3.07 -12.13
C THR A 129 -5.66 3.53 -12.87
N GLY A 130 -4.81 2.58 -13.26
CA GLY A 130 -3.56 2.80 -14.00
C GLY A 130 -3.66 2.62 -15.51
N SER A 131 -4.86 2.59 -16.09
CA SER A 131 -5.05 2.30 -17.52
C SER A 131 -4.22 3.20 -18.44
N LEU A 132 -3.97 4.47 -18.06
CA LEU A 132 -3.10 5.36 -18.83
C LEU A 132 -1.63 4.91 -18.84
N SER A 133 -1.12 4.43 -17.70
CA SER A 133 0.23 3.89 -17.58
C SER A 133 0.38 2.64 -18.43
N SER A 134 -0.59 1.72 -18.36
CA SER A 134 -0.62 0.52 -19.21
C SER A 134 -0.71 0.86 -20.71
N LEU A 135 -1.46 1.91 -21.08
CA LEU A 135 -1.48 2.40 -22.46
C LEU A 135 -0.10 2.89 -22.91
N ARG A 136 0.59 3.67 -22.07
CA ARG A 136 1.95 4.18 -22.38
C ARG A 136 2.93 3.02 -22.57
N GLU A 137 2.92 2.04 -21.68
CA GLU A 137 3.73 0.82 -21.80
C GLU A 137 3.46 0.10 -23.12
N ALA A 138 2.19 -0.13 -23.45
CA ALA A 138 1.80 -0.80 -24.71
C ALA A 138 2.21 0.00 -25.96
N VAL A 139 2.20 1.33 -25.91
CA VAL A 139 2.69 2.17 -27.01
C VAL A 139 4.21 2.08 -27.13
N VAL A 140 4.92 2.17 -26.01
CA VAL A 140 6.39 2.08 -25.97
C VAL A 140 6.86 0.73 -26.50
N GLU A 141 6.27 -0.38 -26.05
CA GLU A 141 6.60 -1.74 -26.52
C GLU A 141 6.39 -1.91 -28.03
N LYS A 142 5.43 -1.19 -28.62
CA LYS A 142 5.12 -1.30 -30.05
C LYS A 142 6.02 -0.45 -30.94
N PHE A 143 6.58 0.64 -30.43
CA PHE A 143 7.30 1.64 -31.24
C PHE A 143 8.76 1.85 -30.85
N ASN A 144 9.25 1.19 -29.80
CA ASN A 144 10.68 1.00 -29.52
C ASN A 144 11.21 -0.27 -30.19
#